data_AF-A0A2Z4FI43-F1
#
_entry.id   AF-A0A2Z4FI43-F1
#
_cell.length_a   1.000
_cell.length_b   1.000
_cell.length_c   1.000
_cell.angle_alpha   90.00
_cell.angle_beta   90.00
_cell.angle_gamma   90.00
#
_symmetry.space_group_name_H-M   'P 1'
#
loop_
_entity.id
_entity.type
_entity.pdbx_description
1 polymer ?
#
loop_
_entity_poly.entity_id
_entity_poly.type
_entity_poly.pdbx_seq_one_letter_code
_entity_poly.pdbx_strand_id
1 'polypeptide(L)'
;MTAAQRKQNKSLVEGIIDKTYFESPESAVKAFEKLREETDINAAKPYSIDVELTENDTVNHPKFGLGFVLELVSPTKVEILFEEGNILKLVCNQASRK
;
A
#
# COMPACT_ATOMS: atom_id res chain seq x y z
N MET A 1 -0.84 20.17 -3.32
CA MET A 1 -0.11 19.46 -2.24
C MET A 1 1.38 19.69 -2.43
N THR A 2 2.07 20.22 -1.43
CA THR A 2 3.41 20.82 -1.51
C THR A 2 4.53 19.77 -1.49
N ALA A 3 5.58 20.02 -2.27
CA ALA A 3 6.71 19.11 -2.51
C ALA A 3 7.50 18.68 -1.24
N ALA A 4 7.32 19.37 -0.12
CA ALA A 4 8.00 19.08 1.14
C ALA A 4 7.49 17.81 1.82
N GLN A 5 6.19 17.50 1.73
CA GLN A 5 5.60 16.32 2.37
C GLN A 5 6.01 15.02 1.65
N ARG A 6 6.25 15.09 0.32
CA ARG A 6 6.70 13.94 -0.49
C ARG A 6 8.09 13.44 -0.11
N LYS A 7 8.97 14.30 0.42
CA LYS A 7 10.36 13.96 0.71
C LYS A 7 10.53 13.27 2.07
N GLN A 8 9.65 13.54 3.02
CA GLN A 8 9.72 12.92 4.35
C GLN A 8 9.17 11.48 4.33
N ASN A 9 8.10 11.21 3.56
CA ASN A 9 7.48 9.89 3.52
C ASN A 9 8.28 8.87 2.69
N LYS A 10 8.99 9.30 1.65
CA LYS A 10 9.89 8.44 0.85
C LYS A 10 11.02 7.85 1.71
N SER A 11 11.50 8.62 2.69
CA SER A 11 12.59 8.22 3.57
C SER A 11 12.18 7.20 4.63
N LEU A 12 10.88 7.08 4.95
CA LEU A 12 10.37 6.07 5.89
C LEU A 12 10.21 4.71 5.20
N VAL A 13 9.74 4.68 3.95
CA VAL A 13 9.57 3.41 3.21
C VAL A 13 10.90 2.89 2.65
N GLU A 14 11.76 3.76 2.09
CA GLU A 14 13.09 3.36 1.58
C GLU A 14 14.08 2.99 2.70
N GLY A 15 13.84 3.44 3.94
CA GLY A 15 14.73 3.19 5.09
C GLY A 15 14.38 1.95 5.92
N ILE A 16 13.13 1.47 5.85
CA ILE A 16 12.63 0.43 6.78
C ILE A 16 12.54 -0.95 6.11
N ILE A 17 12.40 -1.05 4.79
CA ILE A 17 12.17 -2.32 4.11
C ILE A 17 13.05 -2.44 2.86
N ASP A 18 14.14 -3.19 3.00
CA ASP A 18 15.01 -3.56 1.88
C ASP A 18 14.25 -4.48 0.91
N LYS A 19 14.48 -4.39 -0.41
CA LYS A 19 13.77 -5.21 -1.44
C LYS A 19 13.85 -6.73 -1.20
N THR A 20 14.81 -7.16 -0.39
CA THR A 20 15.03 -8.54 0.08
C THR A 20 14.06 -8.99 1.17
N TYR A 21 13.35 -8.07 1.84
CA TYR A 21 12.36 -8.41 2.88
C TYR A 21 11.10 -9.09 2.33
N PHE A 22 10.91 -9.04 1.01
CA PHE A 22 9.76 -9.64 0.34
C PHE A 22 10.00 -11.06 -0.20
N GLU A 23 11.17 -11.67 0.08
CA GLU A 23 11.45 -13.07 -0.29
C GLU A 23 10.75 -14.11 0.60
N SER A 24 10.29 -13.71 1.80
CA SER A 24 9.62 -14.62 2.74
C SER A 24 8.32 -14.03 3.29
N PRO A 25 7.22 -14.79 3.33
CA PRO A 25 5.93 -14.33 3.84
C PRO A 25 5.98 -13.90 5.32
N GLU A 26 6.87 -14.48 6.13
CA GLU A 26 7.02 -14.11 7.55
C GLU A 26 7.51 -12.67 7.75
N SER A 27 8.40 -12.23 6.87
CA SER A 27 8.96 -10.87 6.89
C SER A 27 7.91 -9.84 6.47
N ALA A 28 7.07 -10.19 5.49
CA ALA A 28 5.98 -9.34 5.02
C ALA A 28 4.92 -9.10 6.13
N VAL A 29 4.59 -10.13 6.93
CA VAL A 29 3.69 -9.97 8.09
C VAL A 29 4.27 -9.02 9.13
N LYS A 30 5.57 -9.16 9.47
CA LYS A 30 6.23 -8.22 10.40
C LYS A 30 6.23 -6.78 9.91
N ALA A 31 6.42 -6.57 8.61
CA ALA A 31 6.33 -5.24 8.00
C ALA A 31 4.91 -4.69 8.10
N PHE A 32 3.90 -5.53 7.87
CA PHE A 32 2.49 -5.16 8.03
C PHE A 32 2.16 -4.78 9.48
N GLU A 33 2.63 -5.54 10.47
CA GLU A 33 2.40 -5.22 11.89
C GLU A 33 2.98 -3.85 12.26
N LYS A 34 4.21 -3.54 11.84
CA LYS A 34 4.80 -2.21 12.06
C LYS A 34 4.00 -1.10 11.39
N LEU A 35 3.63 -1.30 10.12
CA LEU A 35 2.83 -0.32 9.37
C LEU A 35 1.46 -0.12 10.02
N ARG A 36 0.85 -1.17 10.56
CA ARG A 36 -0.42 -1.13 11.28
C ARG A 36 -0.33 -0.36 12.59
N GLU A 37 0.79 -0.45 13.31
CA GLU A 37 1.01 0.35 14.53
C GLU A 37 1.21 1.83 14.22
N GLU A 38 1.89 2.16 13.12
CA GLU A 38 2.16 3.55 12.72
C GLU A 38 1.00 4.19 11.94
N THR A 39 0.14 3.39 11.29
CA THR A 39 -0.90 3.87 10.38
C THR A 39 -2.29 3.63 10.94
N ASP A 40 -3.12 4.67 10.90
CA ASP A 40 -4.49 4.59 11.41
C ASP A 40 -5.37 3.70 10.53
N ILE A 41 -5.65 2.49 11.03
CA ILE A 41 -6.44 1.47 10.35
C ILE A 41 -7.89 1.92 10.09
N ASN A 42 -8.39 2.87 10.89
CA ASN A 42 -9.73 3.44 10.72
C ASN A 42 -9.84 4.35 9.49
N ALA A 43 -8.72 4.81 8.94
CA ALA A 43 -8.69 5.58 7.70
C ALA A 43 -8.74 4.71 6.44
N ALA A 44 -8.88 3.38 6.59
CA ALA A 44 -8.91 2.45 5.47
C ALA A 44 -10.06 2.75 4.50
N LYS A 45 -9.72 3.10 3.26
CA LYS A 45 -10.69 3.35 2.20
C LYS A 45 -11.18 2.02 1.61
N PRO A 46 -12.47 1.86 1.31
CA PRO A 46 -12.93 0.68 0.60
C PRO A 46 -12.28 0.62 -0.79
N TYR A 47 -11.73 -0.54 -1.14
CA TYR A 47 -11.12 -0.74 -2.46
C TYR A 47 -12.16 -0.58 -3.57
N SER A 48 -11.82 0.16 -4.62
CA SER A 48 -12.60 0.29 -5.84
C SER A 48 -11.69 0.54 -7.03
N ILE A 49 -12.05 0.02 -8.20
CA ILE A 49 -11.24 0.14 -9.41
C ILE A 49 -11.17 1.59 -9.91
N ASP A 50 -12.19 2.40 -9.61
CA ASP A 50 -12.30 3.81 -10.00
C ASP A 50 -11.60 4.75 -9.00
N VAL A 51 -11.15 4.26 -7.85
CA VAL A 51 -10.53 5.10 -6.82
C VAL A 51 -9.07 5.38 -7.15
N GLU A 52 -8.64 6.61 -6.88
CA GLU A 52 -7.23 6.97 -6.90
C GLU A 52 -6.58 6.50 -5.60
N LEU A 53 -5.60 5.62 -5.72
CA LEU A 53 -4.80 5.14 -4.60
C LEU A 53 -3.41 5.75 -4.68
N THR A 54 -2.91 6.23 -3.55
CA THR A 54 -1.56 6.76 -3.43
C THR A 54 -0.71 5.92 -2.49
N GLU A 55 0.61 6.03 -2.63
CA GLU A 55 1.58 5.41 -1.72
C GLU A 55 1.25 5.84 -0.28
N ASN A 56 1.30 4.90 0.67
CA ASN A 56 0.87 5.06 2.07
C ASN A 56 -0.65 5.14 2.32
N ASP A 57 -1.52 5.00 1.33
CA ASP A 57 -2.95 4.82 1.62
C ASP A 57 -3.22 3.45 2.25
N THR A 58 -4.19 3.42 3.15
CA THR A 58 -4.75 2.18 3.68
C THR A 58 -6.00 1.84 2.91
N VAL A 59 -6.09 0.59 2.46
CA VAL A 59 -7.16 0.08 1.62
C VAL A 59 -7.79 -1.13 2.29
N ASN A 60 -9.11 -1.18 2.31
CA ASN A 60 -9.85 -2.36 2.75
C ASN A 60 -10.45 -3.07 1.53
N HIS A 61 -9.93 -4.26 1.21
CA HIS A 61 -10.39 -5.08 0.11
C HIS A 61 -11.36 -6.16 0.61
N PRO A 62 -12.55 -6.34 -0.01
CA PRO A 62 -13.57 -7.26 0.49
C PRO A 62 -13.13 -8.74 0.53
N LYS A 63 -12.17 -9.13 -0.31
CA LYS A 63 -11.62 -10.49 -0.38
C LYS A 63 -10.33 -10.72 0.40
N PHE A 64 -9.50 -9.69 0.54
CA PHE A 64 -8.14 -9.80 1.10
C PHE A 64 -8.00 -9.11 2.45
N GLY A 65 -9.04 -8.38 2.88
CA GLY A 65 -9.02 -7.61 4.10
C GLY A 65 -8.19 -6.34 3.94
N LEU A 66 -7.50 -5.99 5.01
CA LEU A 66 -6.83 -4.71 5.12
C LEU A 66 -5.44 -4.77 4.47
N GLY A 67 -5.11 -3.72 3.71
CA GLY A 67 -3.85 -3.61 3.01
C GLY A 67 -3.27 -2.20 3.01
N PHE A 68 -1.95 -2.11 2.97
CA PHE A 68 -1.20 -0.87 2.89
C PHE A 68 -0.56 -0.73 1.52
N VAL A 69 -0.80 0.41 0.86
CA VAL A 69 -0.17 0.69 -0.43
C VAL A 69 1.31 0.97 -0.19
N LEU A 70 2.16 0.07 -0.68
CA LEU A 70 3.62 0.18 -0.59
C LEU A 70 4.14 1.18 -1.61
N GLU A 71 3.79 0.97 -2.88
CA GLU A 71 4.26 1.80 -3.98
C GLU A 71 3.25 1.86 -5.14
N LEU A 72 3.37 2.92 -5.93
CA LEU A 72 2.62 3.13 -7.17
C LEU A 72 3.46 2.60 -8.34
N VAL A 73 3.21 1.36 -8.75
CA VAL A 73 3.90 0.73 -9.90
C VAL A 73 3.57 1.45 -11.22
N SER A 74 2.34 1.96 -11.36
CA SER A 74 1.86 2.67 -12.55
C SER A 74 0.67 3.57 -12.18
N PRO A 75 0.30 4.58 -12.99
CA PRO A 75 -0.87 5.43 -12.70
C PRO A 75 -2.20 4.65 -12.56
N THR A 76 -2.24 3.40 -13.01
CA THR A 76 -3.39 2.50 -12.86
C THR A 76 -3.08 1.21 -12.09
N LYS A 77 -1.90 1.08 -11.48
CA LYS A 77 -1.51 -0.12 -10.73
C LYS A 77 -0.74 0.25 -9.47
N VAL A 78 -1.15 -0.33 -8.37
CA VAL A 78 -0.53 -0.15 -7.05
C VAL A 78 -0.13 -1.48 -6.48
N GLU A 79 0.92 -1.47 -5.67
CA GLU A 79 1.39 -2.62 -4.92
C GLU A 79 0.93 -2.47 -3.48
N ILE A 80 0.16 -3.46 -2.99
CA ILE A 80 -0.48 -3.42 -1.67
C ILE A 80 -0.04 -4.63 -0.85
N LEU A 81 0.44 -4.38 0.36
CA LEU A 81 0.75 -5.40 1.37
C LEU A 81 -0.47 -5.66 2.23
N PHE A 82 -0.95 -6.89 2.25
CA PHE A 82 -2.08 -7.35 3.05
C PHE A 82 -1.65 -7.94 4.39
N GLU A 83 -2.60 -8.04 5.33
CA GLU A 83 -2.37 -8.58 6.67
C GLU A 83 -1.78 -10.00 6.68
N GLU A 84 -2.11 -10.79 5.66
CA GLU A 84 -1.64 -12.17 5.50
C GLU A 84 -0.18 -12.25 5.03
N GLY A 85 0.51 -11.11 4.89
CA GLY A 85 1.88 -11.04 4.34
C GLY A 85 1.92 -11.17 2.81
N ASN A 86 0.77 -11.12 2.16
CA ASN A 86 0.66 -11.20 0.71
C ASN A 86 0.79 -9.80 0.09
N ILE A 87 1.66 -9.67 -0.90
CA ILE A 87 1.81 -8.42 -1.67
C ILE A 87 1.11 -8.63 -3.00
N LEU A 88 0.03 -7.90 -3.23
CA LEU A 88 -0.74 -8.01 -4.46
C LEU A 88 -0.68 -6.70 -5.22
N LYS A 89 -0.52 -6.83 -6.54
CA LYS A 89 -0.62 -5.73 -7.49
C LYS A 89 -2.08 -5.55 -7.85
N LEU A 90 -2.70 -4.51 -7.33
CA LEU A 90 -4.08 -4.18 -7.62
C LEU A 90 -4.17 -3.06 -8.65
N VAL A 91 -5.22 -3.11 -9.46
CA VAL A 91 -5.53 -2.07 -10.44
C VAL A 91 -6.32 -0.97 -9.76
N CYS A 92 -5.99 0.27 -10.02
CA CYS A 92 -6.72 1.44 -9.53
C CYS A 92 -6.89 2.44 -10.68
N ASN A 93 -7.72 3.46 -10.50
CA ASN A 93 -7.92 4.53 -11.48
C ASN A 93 -8.18 4.03 -12.92
N GLN A 94 -8.89 2.91 -13.08
CA GLN A 94 -9.41 2.52 -14.39
C GLN A 94 -10.80 3.11 -14.57
N ALA A 95 -10.83 4.43 -14.79
CA ALA A 95 -11.96 5.06 -15.43
C ALA A 95 -12.21 4.31 -16.74
N SER A 96 -13.36 3.62 -16.81
CA SER A 96 -13.76 2.79 -17.94
C SER A 96 -13.40 3.49 -19.25
N ARG A 97 -12.35 3.01 -19.94
CA ARG A 97 -12.05 3.47 -21.29
C ARG A 97 -13.24 3.02 -22.16
N LYS A 98 -14.19 3.92 -22.36
CA LYS A 98 -15.18 3.83 -23.43
C LYS A 98 -14.51 3.89 -24.79
#